data_AF-A0A6U0DCN5-F1
#
_entry.id   AF-A0A6U0DCN5-F1
#
_cell.length_a   1.000
_cell.length_b   1.000
_cell.length_c   1.000
_cell.angle_alpha   90.00
_cell.angle_beta   90.00
_cell.angle_gamma   90.00
#
_symmetry.space_group_name_H-M   'P 1'
#
loop_
_entity.id
_entity.type
_entity.pdbx_description
1 polymer ?
#
loop_
_entity_poly.entity_id
_entity_poly.type
_entity_poly.pdbx_seq_one_letter_code
_entity_poly.pdbx_strand_id
1 'polypeptide(L)'
;MGGFDARVGILMVCLRFFSRAQSEEEALVGVPRKKNPYKKFSYRGVDLEGLLEMKNDKLVTLFNARIRRRFKRDGLTRKHKNLIKKLRKSKAAVEGMEKPETVRTHLRNMPIIPEMVGSVVGVYNGKVFNTVEVKPEMIGSYLGEYAITYRPVSHGRAGLAAGSKFIPLK
;
A
#
# COMPACT_ATOMS: atom_id res chain seq x y z
N MET A 1 21.61 25.61 -52.24
CA MET A 1 21.99 25.28 -50.84
C MET A 1 21.33 26.31 -49.92
N GLY A 2 20.50 26.02 -48.93
CA GLY A 2 19.76 24.84 -48.53
C GLY A 2 18.50 25.34 -47.81
N GLY A 3 17.35 24.70 -48.06
CA GLY A 3 16.09 25.06 -47.44
C GLY A 3 16.13 24.79 -45.93
N PHE A 4 15.94 25.83 -45.12
CA PHE A 4 15.77 25.69 -43.68
C PHE A 4 14.38 25.09 -43.42
N ASP A 5 14.35 23.77 -43.26
CA ASP A 5 13.13 23.01 -43.01
C ASP A 5 12.58 23.33 -41.61
N ALA A 6 11.55 24.19 -41.56
CA ALA A 6 10.88 24.61 -40.33
C ALA A 6 10.29 23.44 -39.52
N ARG A 7 10.15 22.25 -40.12
CA ARG A 7 9.72 21.03 -39.42
C ARG A 7 10.80 20.50 -38.47
N VAL A 8 12.08 20.70 -38.78
CA VAL A 8 13.20 20.29 -37.91
C VAL A 8 13.30 21.20 -36.67
N GLY A 9 13.01 22.49 -36.81
CA GLY A 9 12.99 23.46 -35.70
C GLY A 9 11.86 23.19 -34.69
N ILE A 10 10.64 22.92 -35.17
CA ILE A 10 9.49 22.57 -34.31
C ILE A 10 9.69 21.21 -33.65
N LEU A 11 10.23 20.22 -34.36
CA LEU A 11 10.54 18.90 -33.80
C LEU A 11 11.70 18.96 -32.79
N MET A 12 12.72 19.80 -32.99
CA MET A 12 13.80 20.01 -32.01
C MET A 12 13.34 20.78 -30.76
N VAL A 13 12.48 21.79 -30.90
CA VAL A 13 11.91 22.50 -29.74
C VAL A 13 10.96 21.57 -28.99
N CYS A 14 10.16 20.76 -29.68
CA CYS A 14 9.28 19.76 -29.06
C CYS A 14 10.04 18.61 -28.41
N LEU A 15 11.12 18.07 -29.03
CA LEU A 15 11.99 17.06 -28.39
C LEU A 15 12.73 17.62 -27.18
N ARG A 16 13.21 18.87 -27.24
CA ARG A 16 13.87 19.52 -26.10
C ARG A 16 12.88 19.85 -24.97
N PHE A 17 11.64 20.20 -25.29
CA PHE A 17 10.58 20.44 -24.31
C PHE A 17 10.06 19.13 -23.70
N PHE A 18 9.94 18.08 -24.51
CA PHE A 18 9.51 16.74 -24.08
C PHE A 18 10.60 16.02 -23.25
N SER A 19 11.87 16.19 -23.61
CA SER A 19 13.01 15.66 -22.84
C SER A 19 13.22 16.40 -21.52
N ARG A 20 12.92 17.71 -21.46
CA ARG A 20 12.94 18.50 -20.22
C ARG A 20 11.79 18.14 -19.28
N ALA A 21 10.61 17.83 -19.82
CA ALA A 21 9.46 17.35 -19.04
C ALA A 21 9.73 15.98 -18.39
N GLN A 22 10.41 15.04 -19.06
CA GLN A 22 10.80 13.76 -18.46
C GLN A 22 11.80 13.92 -17.30
N SER A 23 12.72 14.89 -17.38
CA SER A 23 13.68 15.15 -16.30
C SER A 23 13.06 15.74 -15.02
N GLU A 24 11.93 16.45 -15.15
CA GLU A 24 11.21 17.04 -14.02
C GLU A 24 10.33 16.01 -13.28
N GLU A 25 9.78 15.02 -13.99
CA GLU A 25 9.07 13.89 -13.38
C GLU A 25 10.00 12.92 -12.64
N GLU A 26 11.20 12.66 -13.18
CA GLU A 26 12.21 11.83 -12.50
C GLU A 26 12.75 12.48 -11.21
N ALA A 27 12.79 13.81 -11.15
CA ALA A 27 13.21 14.55 -9.96
C ALA A 27 12.23 14.43 -8.77
N LEU A 28 10.94 14.17 -9.02
CA LEU A 28 9.92 14.01 -7.96
C LEU A 28 9.90 12.61 -7.33
N VAL A 29 10.50 11.61 -7.99
CA VAL A 29 10.59 10.23 -7.48
C VAL A 29 11.70 10.08 -6.43
N GLY A 30 12.64 11.03 -6.38
CA GLY A 30 13.81 10.99 -5.50
C GLY A 30 13.77 11.89 -4.27
N VAL A 31 12.75 12.74 -4.08
CA VAL A 31 12.71 13.62 -2.89
C VAL A 31 12.21 12.82 -1.69
N PRO A 32 13.05 12.54 -0.66
CA PRO A 32 12.55 11.99 0.59
C PRO A 32 11.58 13.03 1.17
N ARG A 33 10.29 12.69 1.21
CA ARG A 33 9.28 13.53 1.87
C ARG A 33 9.81 13.88 3.24
N LYS A 34 10.00 15.18 3.50
CA LYS A 34 10.50 15.72 4.76
C LYS A 34 9.66 15.09 5.88
N LYS A 35 10.22 14.14 6.63
CA LYS A 35 9.54 13.50 7.73
C LYS A 35 9.29 14.61 8.75
N ASN A 36 8.03 14.99 8.97
CA ASN A 36 7.70 15.89 10.06
C ASN A 36 8.25 15.27 11.36
N PRO A 37 9.19 15.92 12.06
CA PRO A 37 9.91 15.32 13.19
C PRO A 37 9.01 15.06 14.41
N TYR A 38 7.77 15.57 14.40
CA TYR A 38 6.86 15.58 15.54
C TYR A 38 5.76 14.51 15.55
N LYS A 39 5.67 13.63 14.54
CA LYS A 39 4.70 12.52 14.59
C LYS A 39 5.35 11.28 15.22
N LYS A 40 5.58 11.34 16.53
CA LYS A 40 5.72 10.12 17.33
C LYS A 40 4.37 9.40 17.26
N PHE A 41 4.36 8.16 16.77
CA PHE A 41 3.13 7.40 16.65
C PHE A 41 2.74 6.88 18.04
N SER A 42 1.63 7.40 18.56
CA SER A 42 1.00 6.93 19.79
C SER A 42 -0.37 6.32 19.46
N TYR A 43 -0.62 5.09 19.91
CA TYR A 43 -1.93 4.45 19.84
C TYR A 43 -2.60 4.53 21.21
N ARG A 44 -3.69 5.31 21.31
CA ARG A 44 -4.45 5.47 22.58
C ARG A 44 -3.59 5.83 23.79
N GLY A 45 -2.60 6.70 23.58
CA GLY A 45 -1.68 7.15 24.62
C GLY A 45 -0.51 6.19 24.91
N VAL A 46 -0.34 5.12 24.12
CA VAL A 46 0.81 4.21 24.22
C VAL A 46 1.68 4.32 22.98
N ASP A 47 2.98 4.46 23.19
CA ASP A 47 3.96 4.53 22.09
C ASP A 47 4.17 3.17 21.41
N LEU A 48 4.80 3.21 20.24
CA LEU A 48 5.07 2.02 19.43
C LEU A 48 5.94 0.99 20.17
N GLU A 49 6.96 1.44 20.90
CA GLU A 49 7.83 0.58 21.72
C GLU A 49 7.03 -0.10 22.84
N GLY A 50 6.22 0.67 23.57
CA GLY A 50 5.32 0.13 24.59
C GLY A 50 4.32 -0.88 24.03
N LEU A 51 3.81 -0.67 22.81
CA LEU A 51 2.92 -1.63 22.13
C LEU A 51 3.59 -2.96 21.80
N LEU A 52 4.90 -2.99 21.56
CA LEU A 52 5.65 -4.21 21.26
C LEU A 52 5.95 -5.03 22.52
N GLU A 53 6.22 -4.36 23.63
CA GLU A 53 6.55 -5.01 24.91
C GLU A 53 5.30 -5.54 25.64
N MET A 54 4.14 -4.94 25.40
CA MET A 54 2.90 -5.34 26.05
C MET A 54 2.46 -6.76 25.67
N LYS A 55 2.00 -7.50 26.69
CA LYS A 55 1.38 -8.81 26.51
C LYS A 55 0.05 -8.72 25.74
N ASN A 56 -0.26 -9.75 24.97
CA ASN A 56 -1.46 -9.87 24.13
C ASN A 56 -2.78 -9.55 24.87
N ASP A 57 -2.92 -9.90 26.14
CA ASP A 57 -4.17 -9.68 26.90
C ASP A 57 -4.45 -8.18 27.10
N LYS A 58 -3.41 -7.40 27.44
CA LYS A 58 -3.49 -5.94 27.58
C LYS A 58 -3.62 -5.27 26.22
N LEU A 59 -2.96 -5.81 25.19
CA LEU A 59 -3.07 -5.30 23.83
C LEU A 59 -4.52 -5.40 23.31
N VAL A 60 -5.21 -6.50 23.61
CA VAL A 60 -6.60 -6.71 23.18
C VAL A 60 -7.52 -5.65 23.76
N THR A 61 -7.38 -5.24 25.03
CA THR A 61 -8.28 -4.24 25.63
C THR A 61 -8.17 -2.87 24.97
N LEU A 62 -7.00 -2.54 24.43
CA LEU A 62 -6.75 -1.29 23.71
C LEU A 62 -7.35 -1.28 22.30
N PHE A 63 -7.65 -2.43 21.68
CA PHE A 63 -8.20 -2.42 20.32
C PHE A 63 -9.69 -2.02 20.25
N ASN A 64 -10.16 -1.80 19.03
CA ASN A 64 -11.57 -1.56 18.76
C ASN A 64 -12.46 -2.76 19.17
N ALA A 65 -13.76 -2.52 19.34
CA ALA A 65 -14.71 -3.52 19.83
C ALA A 65 -14.77 -4.78 18.93
N ARG A 66 -14.65 -4.62 17.61
CA ARG A 66 -14.70 -5.71 16.63
C ARG A 66 -13.50 -6.66 16.78
N ILE A 67 -12.30 -6.11 16.88
CA ILE A 67 -11.06 -6.86 17.09
C ILE A 67 -11.11 -7.57 18.45
N ARG A 68 -11.51 -6.85 19.51
CA ARG A 68 -11.71 -7.42 20.85
C ARG A 68 -12.64 -8.64 20.84
N ARG A 69 -13.80 -8.53 20.19
CA ARG A 69 -14.77 -9.62 20.07
C ARG A 69 -14.16 -10.82 19.33
N ARG A 70 -13.42 -10.59 18.25
CA ARG A 70 -12.79 -11.66 17.49
C ARG A 70 -11.72 -12.39 18.30
N PHE A 71 -10.83 -11.66 18.99
CA PHE A 71 -9.81 -12.28 19.85
C PHE A 71 -10.44 -13.06 21.00
N LYS A 72 -11.54 -12.56 21.60
CA LYS A 72 -12.23 -13.24 22.70
C LYS A 72 -13.00 -14.50 22.26
N ARG A 73 -13.61 -14.50 21.07
CA ARG A 73 -14.44 -15.61 20.58
C ARG A 73 -13.65 -16.67 19.82
N ASP A 74 -12.95 -16.24 18.79
CA ASP A 74 -12.37 -17.14 17.79
C ASP A 74 -10.85 -17.27 17.96
N GLY A 75 -10.27 -16.44 18.83
CA GLY A 75 -8.84 -16.35 19.05
C GLY A 75 -8.06 -16.07 17.77
N LEU A 76 -6.81 -16.53 17.75
CA LEU A 76 -5.97 -16.51 16.56
C LEU A 76 -5.96 -17.90 15.92
N THR A 77 -6.72 -18.08 14.84
CA THR A 77 -6.79 -19.35 14.09
C THR A 77 -5.40 -19.78 13.58
N ARG A 78 -5.20 -21.08 13.33
CA ARG A 78 -3.93 -21.65 12.81
C ARG A 78 -3.40 -20.90 11.58
N LYS A 79 -4.28 -20.53 10.64
CA LYS A 79 -3.92 -19.76 9.42
C LYS A 79 -3.29 -18.40 9.76
N HIS A 80 -3.86 -17.69 10.73
CA HIS A 80 -3.36 -16.40 11.19
C HIS A 80 -2.01 -16.53 11.90
N LYS A 81 -1.82 -17.56 12.75
CA LYS A 81 -0.52 -17.85 13.38
C LYS A 81 0.57 -18.13 12.34
N ASN A 82 0.24 -18.88 11.29
CA ASN A 82 1.19 -19.17 10.21
C ASN A 82 1.62 -17.91 9.46
N LEU A 83 0.70 -16.96 9.25
CA LEU A 83 1.03 -15.68 8.64
C LEU A 83 2.04 -14.89 9.49
N ILE A 84 1.80 -14.78 10.79
CA ILE A 84 2.73 -14.11 11.71
C ILE A 84 4.11 -14.78 11.68
N LYS A 85 4.17 -16.12 11.68
CA LYS A 85 5.43 -16.85 11.59
C LYS A 85 6.19 -16.53 10.30
N LYS A 86 5.51 -16.44 9.16
CA LYS A 86 6.12 -16.05 7.88
C LYS A 86 6.66 -14.62 7.94
N LEU A 87 5.89 -13.70 8.49
CA LEU A 87 6.30 -12.29 8.62
C LEU A 87 7.49 -12.11 9.57
N ARG A 88 7.55 -12.87 10.67
CA ARG A 88 8.71 -12.87 11.57
C ARG A 88 9.98 -13.35 10.85
N LYS A 89 9.87 -14.39 10.01
CA LYS A 89 10.98 -14.86 9.18
C LYS A 89 11.42 -13.81 8.17
N SER A 90 10.48 -13.22 7.43
CA SER A 90 10.79 -12.19 6.43
C SER A 90 11.40 -10.93 7.06
N LYS A 91 10.99 -10.57 8.29
CA LYS A 91 11.58 -9.43 9.03
C LYS A 91 12.97 -9.75 9.57
N ALA A 92 13.22 -10.99 10.00
CA ALA A 92 14.53 -11.41 10.50
C ALA A 92 15.57 -11.65 9.38
N ALA A 93 15.12 -12.00 8.17
CA ALA A 93 15.99 -12.26 7.02
C ALA A 93 16.56 -10.97 6.38
N VAL A 94 16.08 -9.80 6.78
CA VAL A 94 16.60 -8.52 6.28
C VAL A 94 17.77 -8.10 7.15
N GLU A 95 18.97 -8.14 6.58
CA GLU A 95 20.17 -7.55 7.16
C GLU A 95 20.42 -6.19 6.49
N GLY A 96 19.74 -5.13 6.94
CA GLY A 96 19.96 -3.77 6.42
C GLY A 96 18.73 -2.84 6.42
N MET A 97 18.84 -1.73 5.68
CA MET A 97 17.77 -0.73 5.43
C MET A 97 16.81 -1.14 4.29
N GLU A 98 16.85 -2.40 3.86
CA GLU A 98 16.04 -2.88 2.75
C GLU A 98 14.62 -3.27 3.19
N LYS A 99 13.68 -3.24 2.24
CA LYS A 99 12.30 -3.63 2.50
C LYS A 99 12.21 -5.15 2.60
N PRO A 100 11.50 -5.71 3.60
CA PRO A 100 11.35 -7.15 3.74
C PRO A 100 10.59 -7.78 2.57
N GLU A 101 10.87 -9.06 2.34
CA GLU A 101 10.22 -9.84 1.30
C GLU A 101 8.69 -9.78 1.44
N THR A 102 8.02 -9.62 0.29
CA THR A 102 6.57 -9.51 0.25
C THR A 102 5.90 -10.86 0.52
N VAL A 103 5.20 -10.96 1.65
CA VAL A 103 4.44 -12.17 1.98
C VAL A 103 3.05 -12.11 1.37
N ARG A 104 2.75 -13.02 0.43
CA ARG A 104 1.43 -13.13 -0.22
C ARG A 104 0.40 -13.80 0.70
N THR A 105 -0.80 -13.21 0.78
CA THR A 105 -1.88 -13.68 1.66
C THR A 105 -3.26 -13.49 1.02
N HIS A 106 -4.17 -14.41 1.34
CA HIS A 106 -5.60 -14.28 1.05
C HIS A 106 -6.41 -13.85 2.28
N LEU A 107 -5.76 -13.69 3.43
CA LEU A 107 -6.40 -13.46 4.73
C LEU A 107 -6.74 -11.98 4.90
N ARG A 108 -7.89 -11.57 4.37
CA ARG A 108 -8.42 -10.21 4.50
C ARG A 108 -9.00 -9.91 5.89
N ASN A 109 -9.29 -10.94 6.66
CA ASN A 109 -9.86 -10.91 8.02
C ASN A 109 -8.81 -10.84 9.14
N MET A 110 -7.52 -10.68 8.79
CA MET A 110 -6.45 -10.50 9.77
C MET A 110 -6.38 -9.03 10.23
N PRO A 111 -6.46 -8.74 11.55
CA PRO A 111 -6.17 -7.43 12.10
C PRO A 111 -4.66 -7.21 12.09
N ILE A 112 -4.26 -5.95 11.90
CA ILE A 112 -2.88 -5.53 11.94
C ILE A 112 -2.45 -5.45 13.41
N ILE A 113 -1.50 -6.31 13.75
CA ILE A 113 -0.86 -6.38 15.07
C ILE A 113 0.42 -5.53 15.03
N PRO A 114 0.80 -4.84 16.12
CA PRO A 114 2.01 -4.02 16.19
C PRO A 114 3.29 -4.75 15.74
N GLU A 115 3.40 -6.05 15.96
CA GLU A 115 4.55 -6.86 15.49
C GLU A 115 4.76 -6.81 13.96
N MET A 116 3.69 -6.60 13.19
CA MET A 116 3.69 -6.58 11.71
C MET A 116 4.15 -5.24 11.12
N VAL A 117 4.39 -4.24 11.97
CA VAL A 117 4.83 -2.91 11.51
C VAL A 117 6.19 -3.02 10.81
N GLY A 118 6.27 -2.40 9.63
CA GLY A 118 7.44 -2.44 8.76
C GLY A 118 7.52 -3.67 7.84
N SER A 119 6.56 -4.59 7.90
CA SER A 119 6.47 -5.71 6.95
C SER A 119 5.69 -5.32 5.68
N VAL A 120 6.03 -5.96 4.55
CA VAL A 120 5.30 -5.83 3.30
C VAL A 120 4.39 -7.05 3.11
N VAL A 121 3.08 -6.80 3.02
CA VAL A 121 2.06 -7.85 2.89
C VAL A 121 1.34 -7.71 1.56
N GLY A 122 1.37 -8.78 0.76
CA GLY A 122 0.54 -8.88 -0.44
C GLY A 122 -0.87 -9.34 -0.08
N VAL A 123 -1.87 -8.46 -0.16
CA VAL A 123 -3.27 -8.81 0.11
C VAL A 123 -3.99 -9.13 -1.20
N TYR A 124 -4.57 -10.32 -1.28
CA TYR A 124 -5.31 -10.73 -2.48
C TYR A 124 -6.63 -10.00 -2.63
N ASN A 125 -6.87 -9.47 -3.83
CA ASN A 125 -8.02 -8.66 -4.14
C ASN A 125 -9.14 -9.39 -4.92
N GLY A 126 -8.89 -10.63 -5.35
CA GLY A 126 -9.75 -11.38 -6.27
C GLY A 126 -9.20 -11.51 -7.69
N LYS A 127 -8.19 -10.70 -8.03
CA LYS A 127 -7.48 -10.77 -9.32
C LYS A 127 -5.96 -10.66 -9.14
N VAL A 128 -5.53 -9.68 -8.37
CA VAL A 128 -4.11 -9.34 -8.16
C VAL A 128 -3.82 -9.32 -6.66
N PHE A 129 -2.54 -9.51 -6.29
CA PHE A 129 -2.05 -9.24 -4.95
C PHE A 129 -1.62 -7.78 -4.87
N ASN A 130 -2.31 -7.00 -4.05
CA ASN A 130 -1.94 -5.61 -3.78
C ASN A 130 -0.85 -5.61 -2.71
N THR A 131 0.29 -4.97 -2.99
CA THR A 131 1.41 -4.85 -2.06
C THR A 131 1.13 -3.73 -1.06
N VAL A 132 0.90 -4.09 0.20
CA VAL A 132 0.62 -3.16 1.29
C VAL A 132 1.83 -3.11 2.23
N GLU A 133 2.44 -1.94 2.35
CA GLU A 133 3.47 -1.67 3.36
C GLU A 133 2.79 -1.26 4.66
N VAL A 134 3.03 -2.03 5.74
CA VAL A 134 2.34 -1.82 7.02
C VAL A 134 2.95 -0.63 7.75
N LYS A 135 2.19 0.47 7.77
CA LYS A 135 2.53 1.69 8.54
C LYS A 135 2.01 1.59 9.98
N PRO A 136 2.63 2.29 10.95
CA PRO A 136 2.13 2.34 12.33
C PRO A 136 0.69 2.85 12.44
N GLU A 137 0.30 3.80 11.59
CA GLU A 137 -1.06 4.37 11.54
C GLU A 137 -2.17 3.33 11.24
N MET A 138 -1.79 2.16 10.72
CA MET A 138 -2.71 1.09 10.33
C MET A 138 -3.03 0.10 11.46
N ILE A 139 -2.44 0.27 12.65
CA ILE A 139 -2.64 -0.63 13.79
C ILE A 139 -4.11 -0.61 14.22
N GLY A 140 -4.70 -1.80 14.40
CA GLY A 140 -6.10 -1.93 14.79
C GLY A 140 -7.11 -1.84 13.64
N SER A 141 -6.64 -1.83 12.39
CA SER A 141 -7.46 -2.06 11.20
C SER A 141 -7.30 -3.49 10.66
N TYR A 142 -8.19 -3.90 9.77
CA TYR A 142 -8.05 -5.17 9.05
C TYR A 142 -7.26 -5.00 7.76
N LEU A 143 -6.46 -6.02 7.38
CA LEU A 143 -5.74 -6.03 6.09
C LEU A 143 -6.68 -5.87 4.89
N GLY A 144 -7.92 -6.35 5.00
CA GLY A 144 -8.93 -6.24 3.95
C GLY A 144 -9.35 -4.81 3.61
N GLU A 145 -9.16 -3.85 4.53
CA GLU A 145 -9.51 -2.43 4.32
C GLU A 145 -8.57 -1.75 3.31
N TYR A 146 -7.33 -2.21 3.21
CA TYR A 146 -6.30 -1.65 2.34
C TYR A 146 -6.29 -2.26 0.93
N ALA A 147 -7.16 -3.25 0.67
CA ALA A 147 -7.29 -3.90 -0.63
C ALA A 147 -8.74 -3.75 -1.14
N ILE A 148 -8.93 -2.80 -2.05
CA ILE A 148 -10.22 -2.49 -2.67
C ILE A 148 -10.58 -3.55 -3.71
N THR A 149 -11.63 -4.34 -3.49
CA THR A 149 -12.06 -5.48 -4.33
C THR A 149 -12.55 -5.17 -5.72
N TYR A 150 -12.89 -3.91 -5.97
CA TYR A 150 -13.45 -3.48 -7.23
C TYR A 150 -12.62 -2.34 -7.80
N ARG A 151 -12.76 -2.10 -9.09
CA ARG A 151 -12.23 -0.90 -9.71
C ARG A 151 -13.26 0.22 -9.51
N PRO A 152 -12.91 1.34 -8.86
CA PRO A 152 -13.84 2.45 -8.74
C PRO A 152 -14.26 2.91 -10.14
N VAL A 153 -15.57 3.01 -10.35
CA VAL A 153 -16.13 3.51 -11.60
C VAL A 153 -16.19 5.03 -11.50
N SER A 154 -15.52 5.72 -12.44
CA SER A 154 -15.71 7.15 -12.63
C SER A 154 -16.70 7.32 -13.77
N HIS A 155 -17.81 8.00 -13.50
CA HIS A 155 -18.76 8.36 -14.55
C HIS A 155 -18.14 9.48 -15.39
N GLY A 156 -17.51 9.09 -16.50
CA GLY A 156 -17.05 10.02 -17.52
C GLY A 156 -18.21 10.54 -18.38
N ARG A 157 -17.90 11.46 -19.30
CA ARG A 157 -18.77 11.75 -20.44
C ARG A 157 -19.06 10.44 -21.17
N ALA A 158 -20.32 10.20 -21.52
CA ALA A 158 -20.74 9.04 -22.31
C ALA A 158 -20.04 9.09 -23.69
N GLY A 159 -18.82 8.56 -23.76
CA GLY A 159 -18.07 8.39 -24.99
C GLY A 159 -18.42 7.05 -25.62
N LEU A 160 -18.39 7.01 -26.95
CA LEU A 160 -18.69 5.85 -27.82
C LEU A 160 -17.96 4.54 -27.47
N ALA A 161 -16.96 4.56 -26.58
CA ALA A 161 -16.11 3.43 -26.25
C ALA A 161 -16.30 2.86 -24.83
N ALA A 162 -17.23 3.38 -24.02
CA ALA A 162 -17.34 3.04 -22.59
C ALA A 162 -18.51 2.09 -22.26
N GLY A 163 -19.04 1.38 -23.24
CA GLY A 163 -20.04 0.32 -23.05
C GLY A 163 -19.56 -0.98 -23.69
N SER A 164 -19.70 -2.10 -22.98
CA SER A 164 -19.52 -3.45 -23.53
C SER A 164 -20.59 -3.84 -24.58
N LYS A 165 -21.50 -2.90 -24.91
CA LYS A 165 -22.49 -3.07 -25.97
C LYS A 165 -21.88 -2.57 -27.28
N PHE A 166 -21.69 -3.51 -28.20
CA PHE A 166 -21.31 -3.23 -29.58
C PHE A 166 -22.37 -2.33 -30.23
N ILE A 167 -21.96 -1.13 -30.66
CA ILE A 167 -22.79 -0.21 -31.45
C ILE A 167 -22.31 -0.35 -32.90
N PRO A 168 -23.12 -0.88 -33.83
CA PRO A 168 -22.70 -0.98 -35.22
C PRO A 168 -22.55 0.43 -35.81
N LEU A 169 -21.36 0.74 -36.31
CA LEU A 169 -21.11 1.92 -37.12
C LEU A 169 -21.72 1.69 -38.51
N LYS A 170 -22.48 2.67 -38.99
CA LYS A 170 -23.07 2.71 -40.34
C LYS A 170 -21.98 2.96 -41.39
#